data_AF-A0A6A3VDR8-F1
#
_entry.id   AF-A0A6A3VDR8-F1
#
_cell.length_a   1.000
_cell.length_b   1.000
_cell.length_c   1.000
_cell.angle_alpha   90.00
_cell.angle_beta   90.00
_cell.angle_gamma   90.00
#
_symmetry.space_group_name_H-M   'P 1'
#
loop_
_entity.id
_entity.type
_entity.pdbx_description
1 polymer ?
#
loop_
_entity_poly.entity_id
_entity_poly.type
_entity_poly.pdbx_seq_one_letter_code
_entity_poly.pdbx_strand_id
1 'polypeptide(L)'
;MSSLRRTSTSSENFRPNDANQTCSSDRHATPFNRQVRGANLGGWLVLEPWITPTLFYQFLSTQQCFGDKAPEKTAMDMYTFCTALGKEEANRQLRIHYETWVTESDLKEMAEAGVNSLRVPVGDWMFNPYEGNS
;
A
#
# COMPACT_ATOMS: atom_id res chain seq x y z
N MET A 1 43.40 1.58 -15.40
CA MET A 1 42.13 1.73 -14.65
C MET A 1 40.99 1.38 -15.58
N SER A 2 40.35 0.23 -15.32
CA SER A 2 39.32 -0.38 -16.16
C SER A 2 38.02 0.43 -16.10
N SER A 3 37.50 0.84 -17.26
CA SER A 3 36.17 1.42 -17.39
C SER A 3 35.15 0.29 -17.55
N LEU A 4 34.30 0.11 -16.53
CA LEU A 4 33.19 -0.84 -16.56
C LEU A 4 32.14 -0.37 -17.58
N ARG A 5 32.15 -0.96 -18.77
CA ARG A 5 31.03 -0.84 -19.72
C ARG A 5 29.85 -1.62 -19.16
N ARG A 6 28.77 -0.92 -18.84
CA ARG A 6 27.45 -1.53 -18.60
C ARG A 6 27.05 -2.30 -19.87
N THR A 7 27.05 -3.63 -19.80
CA THR A 7 26.37 -4.46 -20.78
C THR A 7 24.87 -4.35 -20.50
N SER A 8 24.19 -3.48 -21.25
CA SER A 8 22.74 -3.57 -21.36
C SER A 8 22.42 -4.90 -22.06
N THR A 9 21.94 -5.89 -21.31
CA THR A 9 21.22 -7.01 -21.92
C THR A 9 19.91 -6.46 -22.48
N SER A 10 19.95 -5.92 -23.70
CA SER A 10 18.74 -5.70 -24.48
C SER A 10 18.15 -7.08 -24.74
N SER A 11 17.01 -7.38 -24.14
CA SER A 11 16.27 -8.60 -24.45
C SER A 11 15.93 -8.55 -25.94
N GLU A 12 16.57 -9.40 -26.75
CA GLU A 12 16.51 -9.34 -28.23
C GLU A 12 15.09 -9.44 -28.81
N ASN A 13 14.11 -9.83 -27.99
CA ASN A 13 12.72 -10.04 -28.39
C ASN A 13 11.74 -8.99 -27.83
N PHE A 14 12.21 -7.96 -27.10
CA PHE A 14 11.31 -6.90 -26.64
C PHE A 14 11.24 -5.76 -27.66
N ARG A 15 10.19 -5.76 -28.47
CA ARG A 15 9.78 -4.61 -29.27
C ARG A 15 8.52 -4.01 -28.63
N PRO A 16 8.60 -2.87 -27.94
CA PRO A 16 7.40 -2.20 -27.45
C PRO A 16 6.55 -1.80 -28.66
N ASN A 17 5.30 -2.25 -28.69
CA ASN A 17 4.36 -1.87 -29.73
C ASN A 17 3.76 -0.52 -29.38
N ASP A 18 4.32 0.56 -29.94
CA ASP A 18 3.94 1.95 -29.65
C ASP A 18 2.55 2.34 -30.17
N ALA A 19 1.87 1.48 -30.96
CA ALA A 19 0.56 1.79 -31.53
C ALA A 19 -0.62 1.53 -30.57
N ASN A 20 -0.47 0.65 -29.57
CA ASN A 20 -1.57 0.25 -28.68
C ASN A 20 -1.15 0.01 -27.20
N GLN A 21 0.09 0.36 -26.83
CA GLN A 21 0.67 0.17 -25.50
C GLN A 21 0.41 -1.21 -24.86
N THR A 22 0.28 -2.26 -25.68
CA THR A 22 0.09 -3.62 -25.17
C THR A 22 1.08 -4.56 -25.84
N CYS A 23 1.62 -5.48 -25.04
CA CYS A 23 2.47 -6.58 -25.51
C CYS A 23 1.62 -7.55 -26.33
N SER A 24 1.23 -7.14 -27.54
CA SER A 24 0.27 -7.88 -28.39
C SER A 24 0.84 -9.17 -28.98
N SER A 25 2.15 -9.39 -28.85
CA SER A 25 2.89 -10.53 -29.42
C SER A 25 3.57 -11.42 -28.36
N ASP A 26 3.17 -11.34 -27.09
CA ASP A 26 3.66 -12.28 -26.08
C ASP A 26 2.99 -13.66 -26.26
N ARG A 27 3.82 -14.69 -26.50
CA ARG A 27 3.38 -16.08 -26.65
C ARG A 27 2.90 -16.71 -25.34
N HIS A 28 3.19 -16.07 -24.19
CA HIS A 28 2.73 -16.50 -22.87
C HIS A 28 1.43 -15.80 -22.45
N ALA A 29 0.89 -14.91 -23.29
CA ALA A 29 -0.38 -14.23 -23.01
C ALA A 29 -1.56 -15.20 -23.22
N THR A 30 -2.18 -15.56 -22.11
CA THR A 30 -3.51 -16.17 -22.02
C THR A 30 -4.62 -15.09 -22.11
N PRO A 31 -5.89 -15.45 -22.37
CA PRO A 31 -7.00 -14.51 -22.26
C PRO A 31 -7.10 -13.81 -20.88
N PHE A 32 -6.56 -14.42 -19.83
CA PHE A 32 -6.58 -13.87 -18.47
C PHE A 32 -5.55 -12.75 -18.25
N ASN A 33 -4.33 -12.88 -18.78
CA ASN A 33 -3.20 -11.94 -18.56
C ASN A 33 -2.83 -11.09 -19.80
N ARG A 34 -3.62 -11.17 -20.88
CA ARG A 34 -3.43 -10.34 -22.09
C ARG A 34 -3.58 -8.84 -21.84
N GLN A 35 -4.36 -8.46 -20.83
CA GLN A 35 -4.54 -7.07 -20.40
C GLN A 35 -4.52 -7.02 -18.87
N VAL A 36 -3.87 -6.01 -18.29
CA VAL A 36 -3.89 -5.79 -16.84
C VAL A 36 -5.28 -5.33 -16.40
N ARG A 37 -5.88 -6.07 -15.47
CA ARG A 37 -7.12 -5.76 -14.76
C ARG A 37 -6.78 -5.80 -13.28
N GLY A 38 -6.38 -4.64 -12.76
CA GLY A 38 -5.80 -4.55 -11.43
C GLY A 38 -6.68 -3.84 -10.42
N ALA A 39 -6.48 -4.18 -9.15
CA ALA A 39 -7.02 -3.45 -8.00
C ALA A 39 -5.88 -2.94 -7.09
N ASN A 40 -6.16 -1.86 -6.34
CA ASN A 40 -5.25 -1.37 -5.32
C ASN A 40 -5.73 -1.82 -3.95
N LEU A 41 -4.84 -2.36 -3.12
CA LEU A 41 -5.13 -2.67 -1.72
C LEU A 41 -4.94 -1.41 -0.84
N GLY A 42 -5.70 -0.36 -1.16
CA GLY A 42 -5.67 0.92 -0.46
C GLY A 42 -6.14 0.78 0.99
N GLY A 43 -5.61 1.61 1.88
CA GLY A 43 -5.95 1.55 3.31
C GLY A 43 -5.41 0.33 4.06
N TRP A 44 -4.73 -0.63 3.43
CA TRP A 44 -4.24 -1.84 4.12
C TRP A 44 -3.01 -1.55 4.98
N LEU A 45 -1.85 -1.36 4.34
CA LEU A 45 -0.58 -1.14 5.04
C LEU A 45 -0.32 0.35 5.30
N VAL A 46 -0.90 1.22 4.49
CA VAL A 46 -0.87 2.67 4.66
C VAL A 46 -2.29 3.14 4.95
N LEU A 47 -2.51 3.73 6.12
CA LEU A 47 -3.84 4.18 6.54
C LEU A 47 -4.25 5.45 5.81
N GLU A 48 -5.51 5.47 5.39
CA GLU A 48 -6.15 6.60 4.74
C GLU A 48 -7.49 6.87 5.44
N PRO A 49 -7.69 8.03 6.10
CA PRO A 49 -8.88 8.28 6.91
C PRO A 49 -10.20 8.19 6.13
N TRP A 50 -10.16 8.47 4.84
CA TRP A 50 -11.34 8.43 3.97
C TRP A 50 -11.68 7.00 3.50
N ILE A 51 -10.72 6.06 3.52
CA ILE A 51 -10.92 4.63 3.24
C ILE A 51 -11.27 3.86 4.52
N THR A 52 -10.59 4.20 5.62
CA THR A 52 -10.66 3.50 6.92
C THR A 52 -11.18 4.40 8.06
N PRO A 53 -12.33 5.09 7.89
CA PRO A 53 -12.76 6.14 8.81
C PRO A 53 -13.00 5.64 10.24
N THR A 54 -13.35 4.36 10.40
CA THR A 54 -13.61 3.74 11.70
C THR A 54 -12.39 3.77 12.63
N LEU A 55 -11.17 3.64 12.11
CA LEU A 55 -9.94 3.81 12.90
C LEU A 55 -9.74 5.24 13.38
N PHE A 56 -10.30 6.23 12.68
CA PHE A 56 -10.08 7.65 12.95
C PHE A 56 -11.20 8.30 13.78
N TYR A 57 -12.37 7.66 13.91
CA TYR A 57 -13.48 8.21 14.70
C TYR A 57 -13.15 8.46 16.17
N GLN A 58 -12.21 7.71 16.74
CA GLN A 58 -11.74 7.93 18.12
C GLN A 58 -11.10 9.31 18.34
N PHE A 59 -10.70 9.99 17.26
CA PHE A 59 -10.06 11.31 17.33
C PHE A 59 -11.03 12.49 17.16
N LEU A 60 -12.32 12.27 16.93
CA LEU A 60 -13.28 13.35 16.63
C LEU A 60 -13.60 14.24 17.84
N SER A 61 -13.49 13.72 19.07
CA SER A 61 -13.85 14.44 20.31
C SER A 61 -12.63 14.87 21.13
N THR A 62 -11.43 14.82 20.56
CA THR A 62 -10.18 15.15 21.26
C THR A 62 -10.18 16.57 21.83
N GLN A 63 -10.79 17.54 21.14
CA GLN A 63 -10.94 18.92 21.63
C GLN A 63 -11.67 19.00 22.96
N GLN A 64 -12.71 18.18 23.14
CA GLN A 64 -13.54 18.16 24.35
C GLN A 64 -12.81 17.45 25.50
N CYS A 65 -12.00 16.44 25.19
CA CYS A 65 -11.29 15.63 26.19
C CYS A 65 -9.94 16.24 26.62
N PHE A 66 -9.22 16.88 25.70
CA PHE A 66 -7.83 17.28 25.87
C PHE A 66 -7.58 18.79 25.76
N GLY A 67 -8.60 19.60 25.44
CA GLY A 67 -8.49 21.05 25.34
C GLY A 67 -7.35 21.48 24.41
N ASP A 68 -6.43 22.29 24.90
CA ASP A 68 -5.29 22.80 24.11
C ASP A 68 -4.34 21.71 23.61
N LYS A 69 -4.36 20.50 24.20
CA LYS A 69 -3.54 19.35 23.77
C LYS A 69 -4.20 18.52 22.67
N ALA A 70 -5.40 18.88 22.23
CA ALA A 70 -6.11 18.14 21.20
C ALA A 70 -5.36 17.99 19.88
N PRO A 71 -4.59 18.98 19.37
CA PRO A 71 -3.82 18.79 18.14
C PRO A 71 -2.81 17.64 18.22
N GLU A 72 -2.20 17.40 19.38
CA GLU A 72 -1.26 16.28 19.61
C GLU A 72 -1.98 14.93 19.75
N LYS A 73 -3.26 14.97 20.09
CA LYS A 73 -4.11 13.79 20.32
C LYS A 73 -5.04 13.48 19.15
N THR A 74 -5.02 14.28 18.08
CA THR A 74 -5.87 14.10 16.91
C THR A 74 -5.03 13.53 15.77
N ALA A 75 -5.49 12.42 15.19
CA ALA A 75 -4.84 11.83 14.02
C ALA A 75 -5.62 12.09 12.74
N MET A 76 -4.90 12.43 11.67
CA MET A 76 -5.44 12.66 10.32
C MET A 76 -4.64 11.91 9.23
N ASP A 77 -3.59 11.18 9.61
CA ASP A 77 -2.77 10.35 8.75
C ASP A 77 -2.12 9.23 9.59
N MET A 78 -1.38 8.32 8.95
CA MET A 78 -0.73 7.20 9.66
C MET A 78 0.35 7.66 10.65
N TYR A 79 1.03 8.78 10.38
CA TYR A 79 2.07 9.29 11.28
C TYR A 79 1.45 9.84 12.58
N THR A 80 0.48 10.74 12.45
CA THR A 80 -0.27 11.31 13.56
C THR A 80 -1.09 10.25 14.30
N PHE A 81 -1.53 9.18 13.63
CA PHE A 81 -2.15 8.01 14.28
C PHE A 81 -1.21 7.34 15.28
N CYS A 82 0.02 7.03 14.85
CA CYS A 82 1.04 6.45 15.71
C CYS A 82 1.47 7.39 16.83
N THR A 83 1.62 8.68 16.54
CA THR A 83 2.04 9.69 17.52
C THR A 83 0.96 9.96 18.57
N ALA A 84 -0.32 10.06 18.18
CA ALA A 84 -1.42 10.35 19.09
C ALA A 84 -1.69 9.20 20.09
N LEU A 85 -1.61 7.96 19.60
CA LEU A 85 -1.86 6.74 20.39
C LEU A 85 -0.63 6.24 21.15
N GLY A 86 0.58 6.54 20.68
CA GLY A 86 1.81 5.94 21.19
C GLY A 86 2.09 4.55 20.61
N LYS A 87 3.31 4.06 20.81
CA LYS A 87 3.86 2.87 20.12
C LYS A 87 3.04 1.61 20.40
N GLU A 88 2.64 1.38 21.65
CA GLU A 88 1.99 0.15 22.08
C GLU A 88 0.56 0.05 21.55
N GLU A 89 -0.23 1.09 21.75
CA GLU A 89 -1.64 1.10 21.35
C GLU A 89 -1.79 1.21 19.83
N ALA A 90 -0.96 2.03 19.17
CA ALA A 90 -0.96 2.10 17.71
C ALA A 90 -0.63 0.72 17.09
N ASN A 91 0.41 0.03 17.59
CA ASN A 91 0.75 -1.30 17.10
C ASN A 91 -0.37 -2.31 17.34
N ARG A 92 -1.05 -2.25 18.49
CA ARG A 92 -2.18 -3.14 18.79
C ARG A 92 -3.30 -2.95 17.78
N GLN A 93 -3.71 -1.71 17.50
CA GLN A 93 -4.77 -1.41 16.53
C GLN A 93 -4.34 -1.74 15.10
N LEU A 94 -3.11 -1.42 14.71
CA LEU A 94 -2.58 -1.71 13.36
C LEU A 94 -2.51 -3.20 13.09
N ARG A 95 -2.09 -4.05 14.05
CA ARG A 95 -2.08 -5.51 13.85
C ARG A 95 -3.47 -6.06 13.59
N ILE A 96 -4.46 -5.64 14.38
CA ILE A 96 -5.86 -6.04 14.19
C ILE A 96 -6.33 -5.61 12.80
N HIS A 97 -6.01 -4.38 12.39
CA HIS A 97 -6.34 -3.88 11.06
C HIS A 97 -5.68 -4.70 9.95
N TYR A 98 -4.37 -4.96 10.04
CA TYR A 98 -3.65 -5.73 9.03
C TYR A 98 -4.16 -7.16 8.88
N GLU A 99 -4.57 -7.79 9.99
CA GLU A 99 -5.13 -9.14 10.02
C GLU A 99 -6.56 -9.24 9.45
N THR A 100 -7.32 -8.14 9.47
CA THR A 100 -8.76 -8.16 9.15
C THR A 100 -9.15 -7.37 7.90
N TRP A 101 -8.31 -6.44 7.43
CA TRP A 101 -8.65 -5.56 6.31
C TRP A 101 -8.61 -6.25 4.94
N VAL A 102 -7.61 -7.10 4.69
CA VAL A 102 -7.52 -7.93 3.48
C VAL A 102 -7.24 -9.36 3.90
N THR A 103 -8.14 -10.26 3.52
CA THR A 103 -8.08 -11.69 3.82
C THR A 103 -7.89 -12.52 2.56
N GLU A 104 -7.59 -13.82 2.72
CA GLU A 104 -7.52 -14.75 1.59
C GLU A 104 -8.86 -14.86 0.84
N SER A 105 -9.99 -14.69 1.54
CA SER A 105 -11.32 -14.69 0.92
C SER A 105 -11.47 -13.53 -0.06
N ASP A 106 -11.02 -12.33 0.32
CA ASP A 106 -11.08 -11.14 -0.54
C ASP A 106 -10.22 -11.33 -1.79
N LEU A 107 -9.04 -11.94 -1.65
CA LEU A 107 -8.15 -12.26 -2.78
C LEU A 107 -8.80 -13.26 -3.74
N LYS A 108 -9.49 -14.27 -3.20
CA LYS A 108 -10.24 -15.24 -3.99
C LYS A 108 -11.39 -14.59 -4.75
N GLU A 109 -12.18 -13.75 -4.10
CA GLU A 109 -13.29 -13.02 -4.73
C GLU A 109 -12.80 -12.09 -5.85
N MET A 110 -11.68 -11.37 -5.64
CA MET A 110 -11.06 -10.55 -6.68
C MET A 110 -10.61 -11.39 -7.88
N ALA A 111 -9.99 -12.56 -7.63
CA ALA A 111 -9.56 -13.46 -8.71
C ALA A 111 -10.76 -14.02 -9.50
N GLU A 112 -11.83 -14.41 -8.81
CA GLU A 112 -13.09 -14.87 -9.42
C GLU A 112 -13.78 -13.76 -10.23
N ALA A 113 -13.68 -12.50 -9.78
CA ALA A 113 -14.13 -11.33 -10.54
C ALA A 113 -13.24 -10.99 -11.75
N GLY A 114 -12.13 -11.70 -11.96
CA GLY A 114 -11.24 -11.52 -13.10
C GLY A 114 -10.12 -10.49 -12.90
N VAL A 115 -9.86 -10.07 -11.66
CA VAL A 115 -8.68 -9.28 -11.29
C VAL A 115 -7.44 -10.17 -11.45
N ASN A 116 -6.42 -9.66 -12.15
CA ASN A 116 -5.20 -10.39 -12.45
C ASN A 116 -3.92 -9.72 -11.96
N SER A 117 -4.05 -8.56 -11.31
CA SER A 117 -2.93 -7.78 -10.80
C SER A 117 -3.37 -7.04 -9.54
N LEU A 118 -2.48 -6.96 -8.55
CA LEU A 118 -2.72 -6.21 -7.33
C LEU A 118 -1.57 -5.22 -7.13
N ARG A 119 -1.93 -3.97 -6.81
CA ARG A 119 -0.97 -2.96 -6.37
C ARG A 119 -1.09 -2.81 -4.86
N VAL A 120 0.04 -3.02 -4.17
CA VAL A 120 0.13 -2.95 -2.71
C VAL A 120 0.89 -1.68 -2.31
N PRO A 121 0.23 -0.66 -1.75
CA PRO A 121 0.92 0.49 -1.17
C PRO A 121 1.70 0.06 0.08
N VAL A 122 2.98 0.38 0.13
CA VAL A 122 3.85 0.14 1.30
C VAL A 122 4.54 1.44 1.68
N GLY A 123 4.61 1.71 2.99
CA GLY A 123 5.38 2.83 3.52
C GLY A 123 6.87 2.49 3.56
N ASP A 124 7.73 3.43 3.21
CA ASP A 124 9.18 3.26 3.30
C ASP A 124 9.66 3.10 4.76
N TRP A 125 8.98 3.73 5.72
CA TRP A 125 9.21 3.59 7.17
C TRP A 125 9.07 2.15 7.68
N MET A 126 8.39 1.26 6.94
CA MET A 126 8.27 -0.16 7.31
C MET A 126 9.57 -0.93 7.13
N PHE A 127 10.46 -0.46 6.26
CA PHE A 127 11.75 -1.09 5.97
C PHE A 127 12.89 -0.43 6.73
N ASN A 128 12.84 0.91 6.83
CA ASN A 128 13.84 1.68 7.55
C ASN A 128 13.14 2.73 8.42
N PRO A 129 12.95 2.46 9.72
CA PRO A 129 12.36 3.43 10.65
C PRO A 129 13.16 4.72 10.67
N TYR A 130 12.49 5.87 10.61
CA TYR A 130 13.14 7.18 10.57
C TYR A 130 13.77 7.60 11.89
N GLU A 131 13.28 7.09 13.01
CA GLU A 131 13.90 7.29 14.32
C GLU A 131 14.74 6.07 14.67
N GLY A 132 16.04 6.31 14.91
CA GLY A 132 17.02 5.26 15.18
C GLY A 132 16.62 4.42 16.39
N ASN A 133 16.98 3.14 16.33
CA ASN A 133 16.90 2.20 17.45
C ASN A 133 17.34 2.90 18.75
N SER A 134 16.38 3.19 19.63
CA SER A 134 16.63 3.43 21.05
C SER A 134 16.43 2.13 21.81
#